data_AF-A0A4Q3XW84-F1
#
_entry.id   AF-A0A4Q3XW84-F1
#
_cell.length_a   1.000
_cell.length_b   1.000
_cell.length_c   1.000
_cell.angle_alpha   90.00
_cell.angle_beta   90.00
_cell.angle_gamma   90.00
#
_symmetry.space_group_name_H-M   'P 1'
#
loop_
_entity.id
_entity.type
_entity.pdbx_description
1 polymer ?
#
loop_
_entity_poly.entity_id
_entity_poly.type
_entity_poly.pdbx_seq_one_letter_code
_entity_poly.pdbx_strand_id
1 'polypeptide(L)'
;MKLLSHPASPPKAVEAVHVSADLRRGPSMLVYRVTGDLLMGEAAAPERVDGLWQRTCFELFVWPVGSPGYFEFNFAPSTQWAAYTLEGYRAGLAGLAIAAPAIERLEDGVHVAVDLSGLPDGHWRVGISAVIEESDGTISYWALAHPPGKADFHDPACFVLTV
;
A
#
# COMPACT_ATOMS: atom_id res chain seq x y z
N MET A 1 8.76 9.62 4.70
CA MET A 1 7.47 10.02 5.31
C MET A 1 7.10 9.01 6.39
N LYS A 2 6.49 9.44 7.50
CA LYS A 2 6.03 8.54 8.57
C LYS A 2 4.56 8.20 8.34
N LEU A 3 4.18 6.92 8.48
CA LEU A 3 2.79 6.50 8.52
C LEU A 3 2.27 6.55 9.96
N LEU A 4 1.00 6.89 10.11
CA LEU A 4 0.30 6.99 11.39
C LEU A 4 -0.45 5.67 11.65
N SER A 5 -0.33 5.12 12.85
CA SER A 5 -1.15 3.98 13.27
C SER A 5 -2.61 4.42 13.46
N HIS A 6 -3.54 3.61 12.98
CA HIS A 6 -4.96 3.84 13.19
C HIS A 6 -5.34 3.66 14.67
N PRO A 7 -6.06 4.61 15.31
CA PRO A 7 -6.31 4.57 16.75
C PRO A 7 -7.19 3.40 17.21
N ALA A 8 -8.07 2.89 16.34
CA ALA A 8 -8.92 1.73 16.66
C ALA A 8 -8.22 0.36 16.53
N SER A 9 -6.97 0.33 16.07
CA SER A 9 -6.17 -0.89 15.89
C SER A 9 -4.71 -0.60 16.23
N PRO A 10 -4.43 -0.26 17.49
CA PRO A 10 -3.09 0.14 17.90
C PRO A 10 -2.12 -1.04 17.74
N PRO A 11 -0.88 -0.77 17.30
CA PRO A 11 0.18 -1.78 17.37
C PRO A 11 0.51 -2.12 18.82
N LYS A 12 1.14 -3.28 19.01
CA LYS A 12 1.62 -3.73 20.31
C LYS A 12 3.14 -3.59 20.44
N ALA A 13 3.89 -4.09 19.46
CA ALA A 13 5.35 -4.04 19.41
C ALA A 13 5.89 -3.31 18.18
N VAL A 14 5.06 -2.99 17.18
CA VAL A 14 5.46 -2.08 16.10
C VAL A 14 5.48 -0.63 16.61
N GLU A 15 6.63 0.01 16.49
CA GLU A 15 6.86 1.37 17.00
C GLU A 15 6.67 2.43 15.91
N ALA A 16 7.07 2.12 14.68
CA ALA A 16 6.99 3.06 13.57
C ALA A 16 6.95 2.36 12.22
N VAL A 17 6.25 2.97 11.26
CA VAL A 17 6.33 2.62 9.84
C VAL A 17 6.72 3.87 9.05
N HIS A 18 7.75 3.74 8.23
CA HIS A 18 8.25 4.79 7.36
C HIS A 18 8.21 4.34 5.91
N VAL A 19 7.95 5.30 5.02
CA VAL A 19 8.01 5.09 3.58
C VAL A 19 8.80 6.20 2.90
N SER A 20 9.73 5.83 2.02
CA SER A 20 10.32 6.72 1.03
C SER A 20 9.72 6.38 -0.33
N ALA A 21 9.32 7.39 -1.10
CA ALA A 21 8.68 7.18 -2.38
C ALA A 21 9.23 8.16 -3.43
N ASP A 22 9.62 7.62 -4.58
CA ASP A 22 9.95 8.35 -5.80
C ASP A 22 8.90 7.91 -6.84
N LEU A 23 7.81 8.68 -6.89
CA LEU A 23 6.66 8.40 -7.74
C LEU A 23 6.72 9.30 -8.96
N ARG A 24 6.58 8.69 -10.13
CA ARG A 24 6.52 9.37 -11.41
C ARG A 24 5.71 8.56 -12.41
N ARG A 25 5.43 9.16 -13.55
CA ARG A 25 4.93 8.40 -14.69
C ARG A 25 6.05 7.50 -15.21
N GLY A 26 5.80 6.20 -15.19
CA GLY A 26 6.82 5.20 -15.50
C GLY A 26 7.39 4.53 -14.26
N PRO A 27 8.66 4.07 -14.32
CA PRO A 27 9.28 3.33 -13.24
C PRO A 27 9.31 4.15 -11.95
N SER A 28 8.64 3.67 -10.92
CA SER A 28 8.54 4.31 -9.61
C SER A 28 9.09 3.38 -8.54
N MET A 29 9.51 3.98 -7.42
CA MET A 29 10.13 3.24 -6.32
C MET A 29 9.51 3.60 -4.98
N LEU A 30 9.26 2.59 -4.16
CA LEU A 30 8.84 2.74 -2.76
C LEU A 30 9.72 1.87 -1.86
N VAL A 31 10.11 2.41 -0.71
CA VAL A 31 10.83 1.66 0.33
C VAL A 31 10.05 1.80 1.62
N TYR A 32 9.45 0.70 2.08
CA TYR A 32 8.75 0.61 3.35
C TYR A 32 9.68 0.02 4.39
N ARG A 33 9.74 0.65 5.56
CA ARG A 33 10.54 0.23 6.72
C ARG A 33 9.66 0.22 7.96
N VAL A 34 9.76 -0.83 8.75
CA VAL A 34 8.98 -1.07 9.97
C VAL A 34 9.96 -1.24 11.12
N THR A 35 9.81 -0.46 12.17
CA THR A 35 10.56 -0.61 13.41
C THR A 35 9.69 -1.36 14.42
N GLY A 36 10.17 -2.51 14.90
CA GLY A 36 9.45 -3.36 15.84
C GLY A 36 9.19 -4.77 15.28
N ASP A 37 8.17 -5.44 15.81
CA ASP A 37 7.82 -6.81 15.41
C ASP A 37 7.05 -6.82 14.08
N LEU A 38 7.70 -7.32 13.02
CA LEU A 38 7.12 -7.44 11.68
C LEU A 38 7.05 -8.91 11.26
N LEU A 39 5.84 -9.42 11.08
CA LEU A 39 5.65 -10.76 10.52
C LEU A 39 5.68 -10.72 8.99
N MET A 40 6.78 -11.18 8.41
CA MET A 40 6.99 -11.18 6.95
C MET A 40 6.25 -12.29 6.20
N GLY A 41 5.82 -13.36 6.89
CA GLY A 41 5.30 -14.57 6.25
C GLY A 41 6.33 -15.31 5.38
N GLU A 42 5.93 -16.40 4.76
CA GLU A 42 6.80 -17.18 3.87
C GLU A 42 7.01 -16.48 2.52
N ALA A 43 8.22 -16.61 1.96
CA ALA A 43 8.51 -16.11 0.62
C ALA A 43 7.82 -17.01 -0.42
N ALA A 44 7.29 -16.40 -1.47
CA ALA A 44 6.64 -17.08 -2.58
C ALA A 44 7.17 -16.53 -3.91
N ALA A 45 6.72 -17.11 -5.03
CA ALA A 45 6.95 -16.53 -6.34
C ALA A 45 6.15 -15.21 -6.51
N PRO A 46 6.59 -14.28 -7.37
CA PRO A 46 5.94 -12.98 -7.56
C PRO A 46 4.66 -13.11 -8.40
N GLU A 47 3.66 -13.76 -7.82
CA GLU A 47 2.38 -14.05 -8.45
C GLU A 47 1.30 -13.07 -8.00
N ARG A 48 0.31 -12.88 -8.88
CA ARG A 48 -0.86 -12.07 -8.55
C ARG A 48 -1.79 -12.86 -7.62
N VAL A 49 -2.10 -12.30 -6.45
CA VAL A 49 -2.97 -12.93 -5.45
C VAL A 49 -3.90 -11.90 -4.81
N ASP A 50 -5.18 -12.24 -4.69
CA ASP A 50 -6.17 -11.38 -4.00
C ASP A 50 -6.13 -11.58 -2.48
N GLY A 51 -6.60 -10.57 -1.74
CA GLY A 51 -6.78 -10.69 -0.28
C GLY A 51 -5.50 -10.57 0.54
N LEU A 52 -4.41 -10.05 -0.04
CA LEU A 52 -3.12 -9.82 0.64
C LEU A 52 -3.24 -8.94 1.90
N TRP A 53 -4.20 -8.01 1.91
CA TRP A 53 -4.49 -7.10 3.03
C TRP A 53 -4.93 -7.79 4.33
N GLN A 54 -5.21 -9.11 4.32
CA GLN A 54 -5.57 -9.86 5.52
C GLN A 54 -4.37 -10.15 6.45
N ARG A 55 -3.15 -9.90 5.97
CA ARG A 55 -1.87 -10.10 6.67
C ARG A 55 -0.99 -8.87 6.45
N THR A 56 0.32 -8.98 6.69
CA THR A 56 1.27 -7.92 6.33
C THR A 56 1.22 -7.60 4.83
N CYS A 57 0.85 -6.38 4.49
CA CYS A 57 0.70 -5.87 3.13
C CYS A 57 1.05 -4.38 3.08
N PHE A 58 1.85 -3.97 2.10
CA PHE A 58 2.17 -2.56 1.84
C PHE A 58 1.43 -2.09 0.62
N GLU A 59 0.90 -0.87 0.66
CA GLU A 59 -0.09 -0.45 -0.33
C GLU A 59 0.19 0.95 -0.86
N LEU A 60 -0.14 1.14 -2.14
CA LEU A 60 -0.10 2.40 -2.85
C LEU A 60 -1.46 2.62 -3.52
N PHE A 61 -2.03 3.80 -3.31
CA PHE A 61 -3.25 4.24 -3.97
C PHE A 61 -2.96 5.48 -4.82
N VAL A 62 -3.35 5.45 -6.08
CA VAL A 62 -3.13 6.55 -7.02
C VAL A 62 -4.47 7.02 -7.58
N TRP A 63 -4.83 8.27 -7.29
CA TRP A 63 -6.07 8.87 -7.77
C TRP A 63 -5.77 10.04 -8.70
N PRO A 64 -5.96 9.88 -10.02
CA PRO A 64 -5.86 10.99 -10.96
C PRO A 64 -6.86 12.10 -10.66
N VAL A 65 -6.39 13.34 -10.57
CA VAL A 65 -7.25 14.50 -10.32
C VAL A 65 -8.27 14.65 -11.45
N GLY A 66 -9.54 14.79 -11.09
CA GLY A 66 -10.66 14.87 -12.05
C GLY A 66 -11.22 13.52 -12.50
N SER A 67 -10.63 12.40 -12.08
CA SER A 67 -11.20 11.06 -12.29
C SER A 67 -12.19 10.69 -11.19
N PRO A 68 -13.32 10.01 -11.51
CA PRO A 68 -14.16 9.39 -10.48
C PRO A 68 -13.50 8.17 -9.84
N GLY A 69 -12.62 7.48 -10.58
CA GLY A 69 -11.93 6.27 -10.18
C GLY A 69 -10.47 6.47 -9.81
N TYR A 70 -9.88 5.45 -9.20
CA TYR A 70 -8.49 5.40 -8.76
C TYR A 70 -7.91 3.98 -8.87
N PHE A 71 -6.63 3.86 -8.60
CA PHE A 71 -5.87 2.62 -8.71
C PHE A 71 -5.34 2.20 -7.35
N GLU A 72 -5.31 0.91 -7.10
CA GLU A 72 -4.78 0.28 -5.89
C GLU A 72 -3.69 -0.70 -6.27
N PHE A 73 -2.60 -0.70 -5.51
CA PHE A 73 -1.49 -1.64 -5.65
C PHE A 73 -1.14 -2.19 -4.27
N ASN A 74 -1.05 -3.52 -4.19
CA ASN A 74 -0.78 -4.24 -2.96
C ASN A 74 0.51 -5.05 -3.12
N PHE A 75 1.41 -4.92 -2.16
CA PHE A 75 2.74 -5.51 -2.16
C PHE A 75 2.94 -6.29 -0.87
N ALA A 76 2.85 -7.62 -0.94
CA ALA A 76 3.13 -8.47 0.22
C ALA A 76 4.64 -8.72 0.34
N PRO A 77 5.18 -8.86 1.56
CA PRO A 77 6.58 -9.25 1.71
C PRO A 77 6.87 -10.59 1.03
N SER A 78 5.90 -11.51 0.87
CA SER A 78 6.04 -12.77 0.10
C SER A 78 6.44 -12.61 -1.36
N THR A 79 6.52 -11.37 -1.87
CA THR A 79 6.68 -10.99 -3.28
C THR A 79 5.42 -11.14 -4.12
N GLN A 80 4.36 -11.73 -3.55
CA GLN A 80 3.04 -11.70 -4.15
C GLN A 80 2.49 -10.27 -4.16
N TRP A 81 1.65 -9.99 -5.15
CA TRP A 81 1.19 -8.63 -5.40
C TRP A 81 -0.23 -8.63 -5.96
N ALA A 82 -0.87 -7.48 -5.92
CA ALA A 82 -2.09 -7.23 -6.66
C ALA A 82 -2.13 -5.80 -7.17
N ALA A 83 -2.91 -5.57 -8.22
CA ALA A 83 -3.17 -4.24 -8.76
C ALA A 83 -4.59 -4.17 -9.28
N TYR A 84 -5.31 -3.12 -8.95
CA TYR A 84 -6.73 -2.97 -9.27
C TYR A 84 -7.04 -1.57 -9.80
N THR A 85 -8.11 -1.50 -10.61
CA THR A 85 -8.84 -0.28 -10.89
C THR A 85 -10.09 -0.24 -10.04
N LEU A 86 -10.48 0.95 -9.58
CA LEU A 86 -11.77 1.23 -8.98
C LEU A 86 -12.44 2.36 -9.75
N GLU A 87 -13.74 2.23 -10.02
CA GLU A 87 -14.54 3.24 -10.72
C GLU A 87 -14.99 4.37 -9.77
N GLY A 88 -14.90 4.14 -8.46
CA GLY A 88 -15.25 5.08 -7.40
C GLY A 88 -14.94 4.51 -6.02
N TYR A 89 -15.39 5.19 -4.97
CA TYR A 89 -15.18 4.73 -3.59
C TYR A 89 -15.71 3.31 -3.37
N ARG A 90 -14.77 2.35 -3.19
CA ARG A 90 -15.03 0.91 -3.00
C ARG A 90 -15.99 0.31 -4.05
N ALA A 91 -15.97 0.86 -5.27
CA ALA A 91 -16.89 0.50 -6.34
C ALA A 91 -16.13 0.13 -7.63
N GLY A 92 -16.66 -0.84 -8.38
CA GLY A 92 -16.10 -1.23 -9.68
C GLY A 92 -14.70 -1.82 -9.60
N LEU A 93 -14.40 -2.59 -8.54
CA LEU A 93 -13.09 -3.25 -8.39
C LEU A 93 -12.86 -4.22 -9.56
N ALA A 94 -11.79 -4.01 -10.31
CA ALA A 94 -11.35 -4.91 -11.38
C ALA A 94 -9.83 -5.03 -11.40
N GLY A 95 -9.31 -6.15 -11.87
CA GLY A 95 -7.86 -6.36 -11.99
C GLY A 95 -7.23 -5.41 -13.00
N LEU A 96 -6.18 -4.70 -12.60
CA LEU A 96 -5.38 -3.87 -13.49
C LEU A 96 -4.24 -4.69 -14.10
N ALA A 97 -4.20 -4.82 -15.43
CA ALA A 97 -3.12 -5.49 -16.12
C ALA A 97 -1.85 -4.62 -16.16
N ILE A 98 -0.80 -5.06 -15.46
CA ILE A 98 0.53 -4.44 -15.43
C ILE A 98 1.60 -5.53 -15.45
N ALA A 99 2.84 -5.14 -15.77
CA ALA A 99 4.00 -5.97 -15.47
C ALA A 99 4.10 -6.20 -13.95
N ALA A 100 4.59 -7.37 -13.55
CA ALA A 100 4.79 -7.67 -12.14
C ALA A 100 5.76 -6.66 -11.50
N PRO A 101 5.40 -6.06 -10.35
CA PRO A 101 6.34 -5.25 -9.59
C PRO A 101 7.47 -6.12 -9.06
N ALA A 102 8.68 -5.55 -8.97
CA ALA A 102 9.79 -6.21 -8.28
C ALA A 102 9.71 -5.86 -6.80
N ILE A 103 9.55 -6.88 -5.94
CA ILE A 103 9.48 -6.71 -4.49
C ILE A 103 10.71 -7.42 -3.89
N GLU A 104 11.62 -6.63 -3.35
CA GLU A 104 12.77 -7.11 -2.59
C GLU A 104 12.45 -7.09 -1.10
N ARG A 105 12.57 -8.24 -0.44
CA ARG A 105 12.46 -8.34 1.03
C ARG A 105 13.68 -7.71 1.67
N LEU A 106 13.45 -6.86 2.66
CA LEU A 106 14.45 -6.33 3.57
C LEU A 106 14.29 -7.01 4.93
N GLU A 107 15.24 -6.81 5.84
CA GLU A 107 15.13 -7.32 7.22
C GLU A 107 13.92 -6.73 7.95
N ASP A 108 13.61 -5.47 7.66
CA ASP A 108 12.64 -4.64 8.37
C ASP A 108 11.56 -4.05 7.42
N GLY A 109 11.30 -4.70 6.27
CA GLY A 109 10.29 -4.21 5.33
C GLY A 109 10.52 -4.66 3.89
N VAL A 110 10.20 -3.79 2.93
CA VAL A 110 10.30 -4.11 1.50
C VAL A 110 10.77 -2.91 0.67
N HIS A 111 11.42 -3.22 -0.44
CA HIS A 111 11.75 -2.31 -1.52
C HIS A 111 10.96 -2.73 -2.78
N VAL A 112 10.19 -1.80 -3.34
CA VAL A 112 9.21 -2.07 -4.39
C VAL A 112 9.49 -1.19 -5.60
N ALA A 113 9.78 -1.83 -6.74
CA ALA A 113 9.81 -1.19 -8.04
C ALA A 113 8.53 -1.52 -8.83
N VAL A 114 7.80 -0.49 -9.27
CA VAL A 114 6.54 -0.65 -10.01
C VAL A 114 6.52 0.33 -11.19
N ASP A 115 6.03 -0.12 -12.34
CA ASP A 115 5.84 0.75 -13.51
C ASP A 115 4.42 1.33 -13.52
N LEU A 116 4.34 2.66 -13.35
CA LEU A 116 3.09 3.42 -13.36
C LEU A 116 2.82 4.13 -14.70
N SER A 117 3.54 3.79 -15.77
CA SER A 117 3.35 4.40 -17.10
C SER A 117 1.96 4.16 -17.70
N GLY A 118 1.27 3.10 -17.30
CA GLY A 118 -0.08 2.78 -17.76
C GLY A 118 -1.19 3.61 -17.10
N LEU A 119 -0.87 4.44 -16.11
CA LEU A 119 -1.87 5.26 -15.42
C LEU A 119 -2.21 6.53 -16.21
N PRO A 120 -3.44 7.06 -16.06
CA PRO A 120 -3.85 8.30 -16.72
C PRO A 120 -2.93 9.48 -16.40
N ASP A 121 -2.72 10.29 -17.42
CA ASP A 121 -2.03 11.56 -17.31
C ASP A 121 -2.78 12.55 -16.39
N GLY A 122 -2.04 13.44 -15.74
CA GLY A 122 -2.52 14.49 -14.86
C GLY A 122 -1.71 14.60 -13.58
N HIS A 123 -2.18 15.45 -12.67
CA HIS A 123 -1.75 15.40 -11.27
C HIS A 123 -2.41 14.23 -10.57
N TRP A 124 -1.70 13.60 -9.65
CA TRP A 124 -2.22 12.51 -8.84
C TRP A 124 -2.34 12.95 -7.39
N ARG A 125 -3.44 12.55 -6.75
CA ARG A 125 -3.49 12.44 -5.30
C ARG A 125 -3.12 11.02 -4.92
N VAL A 126 -2.27 10.86 -3.92
CA VAL A 126 -1.69 9.57 -3.57
C VAL A 126 -1.93 9.26 -2.10
N GLY A 127 -2.41 8.05 -1.84
CA GLY A 127 -2.46 7.42 -0.53
C GLY A 127 -1.35 6.37 -0.43
N ILE A 128 -0.67 6.29 0.71
CA ILE A 128 0.26 5.21 1.02
C ILE A 128 -0.12 4.65 2.38
N SER A 129 -0.26 3.33 2.45
CA SER A 129 -0.67 2.61 3.65
C SER A 129 0.08 1.29 3.82
N ALA A 130 -0.11 0.66 4.98
CA ALA A 130 0.32 -0.69 5.27
C ALA A 130 -0.66 -1.34 6.26
N VAL A 131 -0.95 -2.61 6.05
CA VAL A 131 -1.45 -3.52 7.10
C VAL A 131 -0.23 -4.23 7.66
N ILE A 132 -0.01 -4.20 8.96
CA ILE A 132 1.12 -4.87 9.61
C ILE A 132 0.61 -5.91 10.58
N GLU A 133 1.08 -7.14 10.42
CA GLU A 133 0.90 -8.21 11.37
C GLU A 133 2.14 -8.39 12.23
N GLU A 134 1.92 -8.57 13.53
CA GLU A 134 2.95 -8.89 14.52
C GLU A 134 2.98 -10.40 14.79
N SER A 135 4.07 -10.90 15.38
CA SER A 135 4.27 -12.34 15.60
C SER A 135 3.24 -12.97 16.56
N ASP A 136 2.56 -12.15 17.37
CA ASP A 136 1.48 -12.60 18.26
C ASP A 136 0.08 -12.57 17.61
N GLY A 137 -0.01 -12.22 16.33
CA GLY A 137 -1.24 -12.12 15.55
C GLY A 137 -1.95 -10.76 15.66
N THR A 138 -1.36 -9.77 16.35
CA THR A 138 -1.88 -8.39 16.35
C THR A 138 -1.82 -7.82 14.93
N ILE A 139 -2.92 -7.22 14.48
CA ILE A 139 -3.01 -6.49 13.21
C ILE A 139 -3.18 -5.00 13.50
N SER A 140 -2.31 -4.19 12.89
CA SER A 140 -2.37 -2.73 12.95
C SER A 140 -2.41 -2.12 11.56
N TYR A 141 -3.13 -1.01 11.43
CA TYR A 141 -3.33 -0.31 10.15
C TYR A 141 -2.57 1.00 10.15
N TRP A 142 -1.81 1.27 9.09
CA TRP A 142 -0.92 2.42 8.99
C TRP A 142 -1.18 3.16 7.69
N ALA A 143 -1.27 4.50 7.75
CA ALA A 143 -1.46 5.31 6.55
C ALA A 143 -0.89 6.71 6.74
N LEU A 144 -0.69 7.46 5.66
CA LEU A 144 -0.28 8.86 5.73
C LEU A 144 -1.32 9.75 6.45
N ALA A 145 -2.60 9.39 6.31
CA ALA A 145 -3.72 10.02 7.01
C ALA A 145 -4.85 8.99 7.17
N HIS A 146 -5.71 9.20 8.17
CA HIS A 146 -6.88 8.36 8.43
C HIS A 146 -8.14 9.22 8.53
N PRO A 147 -9.28 8.79 7.97
CA PRO A 147 -10.57 9.36 8.33
C PRO A 147 -10.95 8.99 9.79
N PRO A 148 -11.92 9.70 10.40
CA PRO A 148 -12.48 9.25 11.66
C PRO A 148 -13.28 7.94 11.48
N GLY A 149 -13.28 7.08 12.50
CA GLY A 149 -14.09 5.87 12.52
C GLY A 149 -13.29 4.59 12.33
N LYS A 150 -13.73 3.73 11.39
CA LYS A 150 -13.03 2.48 11.05
C LYS A 150 -11.90 2.76 10.07
N ALA A 151 -10.84 1.96 10.14
CA ALA A 151 -9.75 2.05 9.17
C ALA A 151 -10.28 1.87 7.76
N ASP A 152 -10.02 2.87 6.91
CA ASP A 152 -10.48 2.88 5.53
C ASP A 152 -9.50 3.63 4.62
N PHE A 153 -8.56 2.89 4.02
CA PHE A 153 -7.56 3.45 3.11
C PHE A 153 -8.16 3.96 1.79
N HIS A 154 -9.40 3.55 1.48
CA HIS A 154 -10.13 3.98 0.28
C HIS A 154 -10.80 5.35 0.47
N ASP A 155 -10.87 5.88 1.69
CA ASP A 155 -11.45 7.19 1.95
C ASP A 155 -10.60 8.28 1.28
N PRO A 156 -11.21 9.25 0.57
CA PRO A 156 -10.48 10.35 -0.05
C PRO A 156 -9.55 11.12 0.89
N ALA A 157 -9.82 11.14 2.20
CA ALA A 157 -8.97 11.77 3.20
C ALA A 157 -7.59 11.10 3.36
N CYS A 158 -7.42 9.85 2.90
CA CYS A 158 -6.13 9.15 2.88
C CYS A 158 -5.21 9.59 1.74
N PHE A 159 -5.73 10.26 0.71
CA PHE A 159 -5.00 10.64 -0.51
C PHE A 159 -4.37 12.04 -0.36
N VAL A 160 -3.36 12.13 0.51
CA VAL A 160 -2.81 13.43 0.96
C VAL A 160 -1.54 13.88 0.24
N LEU A 161 -0.86 13.00 -0.49
CA LEU A 161 0.30 13.39 -1.31
C LEU A 161 -0.15 13.84 -2.69
N THR A 162 0.53 14.83 -3.24
CA THR A 162 0.33 15.27 -4.64
C THR A 162 1.59 14.99 -5.43
N VAL A 163 1.43 14.36 -6.61
CA VAL A 163 2.48 14.01 -7.57
C VAL A 163 2.14 14.57 -8.95
#